data_AF-A0A1Q9DW16-F1
#
_entry.id   AF-A0A1Q9DW16-F1
#
_cell.length_a   1.000
_cell.length_b   1.000
_cell.length_c   1.000
_cell.angle_alpha   90.00
_cell.angle_beta   90.00
_cell.angle_gamma   90.00
#
_symmetry.space_group_name_H-M   'P 1'
#
loop_
_entity.id
_entity.type
_entity.pdbx_description
1 polymer ?
#
loop_
_entity_poly.entity_id
_entity_poly.type
_entity_poly.pdbx_seq_one_letter_code
_entity_poly.pdbx_strand_id
1 'polypeptide(L)'
;MQPNNPRDNADQWSEATSLPGQAAGDDYERSVRLRLFGNDEAQDDDVRTVSARLNAEDCRRLAQLWFNAFTASEESIGNAKLFALFFPRASNPPPQLVPEQRASAVTDVWLHERTDVLARLGVGGECLFGNPDLPRGSIVEVSVNGARFYMKCYQIEKFLTLAQSMGRRVRGAALIINKKHIECYSRWGEALKKFPLLHHLQDNNSFCLLFWPHSVSMIRFQDALKDKDDALKDKDDELKDKDDELKDKDDEIQRKAAHNDAAEDTFSEVKRF
;
A
#
# COMPACT_ATOMS: atom_id res chain seq x y z
N MET A 1 15.80 -45.24 0.28
CA MET A 1 15.24 -44.12 -0.52
C MET A 1 13.84 -43.86 -0.01
N GLN A 2 13.71 -42.85 0.83
CA GLN A 2 12.46 -42.28 1.34
C GLN A 2 12.60 -40.75 1.26
N PRO A 3 11.49 -40.02 1.08
CA PRO A 3 11.47 -38.79 0.29
C PRO A 3 11.78 -37.52 1.09
N ASN A 4 12.29 -36.53 0.35
CA ASN A 4 12.54 -35.15 0.79
C ASN A 4 11.34 -34.55 1.52
N ASN A 5 11.57 -34.08 2.75
CA ASN A 5 10.58 -33.35 3.54
C ASN A 5 11.01 -31.87 3.56
N PRO A 6 10.27 -30.94 2.94
CA PRO A 6 10.59 -29.52 2.98
C PRO A 6 10.13 -28.94 4.32
N ARG A 7 11.05 -28.89 5.28
CA ARG A 7 10.95 -28.06 6.48
C ARG A 7 12.14 -27.12 6.45
N ASP A 8 11.88 -25.83 6.24
CA ASP A 8 12.64 -24.68 6.77
C ASP A 8 12.02 -23.34 6.30
N ASN A 9 10.70 -23.17 6.51
CA ASN A 9 10.02 -21.88 6.44
C ASN A 9 9.27 -21.61 7.76
N ALA A 10 9.97 -21.79 8.87
CA ALA A 10 9.51 -21.32 10.17
C ALA A 10 9.94 -19.85 10.36
N ASP A 11 9.01 -19.02 10.84
CA ASP A 11 9.27 -17.73 11.50
C ASP A 11 9.43 -16.44 10.65
N GLN A 12 8.58 -16.25 9.63
CA GLN A 12 8.30 -14.90 9.11
C GLN A 12 6.91 -14.42 9.52
N TRP A 13 6.86 -13.42 10.40
CA TRP A 13 5.62 -12.77 10.84
C TRP A 13 5.04 -11.91 9.71
N SER A 14 3.98 -12.42 9.08
CA SER A 14 3.15 -11.71 8.09
C SER A 14 1.76 -12.36 7.99
N GLU A 15 0.93 -12.40 9.05
CA GLU A 15 -0.47 -12.87 8.92
C GLU A 15 -1.43 -12.26 9.94
N ALA A 16 -2.54 -11.66 9.47
CA ALA A 16 -3.91 -11.86 9.99
C ALA A 16 -5.02 -11.07 9.22
N THR A 17 -5.39 -11.58 8.03
CA THR A 17 -6.70 -12.12 7.58
C THR A 17 -8.06 -11.57 8.05
N SER A 18 -9.09 -11.69 7.19
CA SER A 18 -10.52 -11.86 7.61
C SER A 18 -11.42 -12.52 6.57
N LEU A 19 -11.56 -13.85 6.60
CA LEU A 19 -12.45 -14.58 5.67
C LEU A 19 -13.94 -14.11 5.76
N PRO A 20 -14.80 -14.34 4.76
CA PRO A 20 -16.07 -15.03 5.05
C PRO A 20 -16.08 -16.31 4.22
N GLY A 21 -15.10 -17.15 4.49
CA GLY A 21 -14.45 -17.91 3.42
C GLY A 21 -13.43 -17.15 2.53
N GLN A 22 -13.08 -15.85 2.68
CA GLN A 22 -11.84 -15.22 2.10
C GLN A 22 -11.43 -13.82 2.63
N ALA A 23 -10.13 -13.66 2.96
CA ALA A 23 -9.55 -12.65 3.84
C ALA A 23 -9.70 -11.17 3.37
N ALA A 24 -10.81 -10.49 3.70
CA ALA A 24 -11.01 -9.05 3.49
C ALA A 24 -9.90 -8.17 4.12
N GLY A 25 -9.14 -8.73 5.07
CA GLY A 25 -7.88 -8.21 5.59
C GLY A 25 -6.84 -7.96 4.51
N ASP A 26 -6.53 -9.00 3.75
CA ASP A 26 -5.39 -9.01 2.83
C ASP A 26 -5.70 -8.19 1.57
N ASP A 27 -6.95 -8.20 1.11
CA ASP A 27 -7.36 -7.43 -0.08
C ASP A 27 -7.38 -5.93 0.19
N TYR A 28 -7.76 -5.50 1.40
CA TYR A 28 -7.63 -4.09 1.78
C TYR A 28 -6.16 -3.69 1.88
N GLU A 29 -5.34 -4.43 2.63
CA GLU A 29 -3.94 -4.03 2.79
C GLU A 29 -3.19 -4.11 1.45
N ARG A 30 -3.48 -5.12 0.62
CA ARG A 30 -2.93 -5.23 -0.74
C ARG A 30 -3.41 -4.09 -1.62
N SER A 31 -4.68 -3.68 -1.57
CA SER A 31 -5.17 -2.55 -2.37
C SER A 31 -4.56 -1.21 -1.93
N VAL A 32 -4.36 -1.00 -0.61
CA VAL A 32 -3.61 0.16 -0.10
C VAL A 32 -2.17 0.12 -0.60
N ARG A 33 -1.47 -1.02 -0.46
CA ARG A 33 -0.09 -1.17 -0.94
C ARG A 33 0.02 -0.97 -2.45
N LEU A 34 -0.90 -1.52 -3.24
CA LEU A 34 -0.97 -1.33 -4.69
C LEU A 34 -1.16 0.15 -5.06
N ARG A 35 -1.97 0.89 -4.31
CA ARG A 35 -2.15 2.33 -4.52
C ARG A 35 -0.90 3.14 -4.19
N LEU A 36 -0.25 2.79 -3.09
CA LEU A 36 0.92 3.50 -2.60
C LEU A 36 2.19 3.20 -3.39
N PHE A 37 2.36 1.95 -3.82
CA PHE A 37 3.61 1.42 -4.33
C PHE A 37 3.51 0.84 -5.75
N GLY A 38 2.30 0.66 -6.30
CA GLY A 38 2.09 0.05 -7.61
C GLY A 38 2.22 -1.47 -7.61
N ASN A 39 2.38 -2.06 -8.81
CA ASN A 39 2.63 -3.50 -9.01
C ASN A 39 4.10 -3.88 -8.74
N ASP A 40 4.96 -2.92 -8.44
CA ASP A 40 6.38 -3.16 -8.20
C ASP A 40 6.58 -3.80 -6.83
N GLU A 41 6.55 -5.14 -6.80
CA GLU A 41 6.67 -5.95 -5.58
C GLU A 41 8.05 -5.89 -4.91
N ALA A 42 9.08 -5.34 -5.55
CA ALA A 42 10.43 -5.40 -5.01
C ALA A 42 10.79 -4.13 -4.19
N GLN A 43 10.08 -3.89 -3.10
CA GLN A 43 10.74 -3.16 -2.01
C GLN A 43 11.83 -4.08 -1.48
N ASP A 44 13.09 -3.68 -1.65
CA ASP A 44 14.26 -4.43 -1.19
C ASP A 44 14.07 -4.85 0.28
N ASP A 45 14.18 -6.15 0.55
CA ASP A 45 14.00 -6.73 1.89
C ASP A 45 14.96 -6.10 2.90
N ASP A 46 16.14 -5.64 2.47
CA ASP A 46 17.12 -4.93 3.30
C ASP A 46 16.63 -3.55 3.78
N VAL A 47 15.67 -2.98 3.07
CA VAL A 47 15.03 -1.70 3.38
C VAL A 47 13.83 -1.89 4.30
N ARG A 48 13.02 -2.93 4.07
CA ARG A 48 11.82 -3.24 4.87
C ARG A 48 12.11 -3.91 6.19
N THR A 49 13.22 -4.64 6.27
CA THR A 49 13.56 -5.43 7.45
C THR A 49 14.66 -4.75 8.26
N VAL A 50 14.42 -4.58 9.55
CA VAL A 50 15.45 -4.20 10.52
C VAL A 50 15.65 -5.33 11.49
N SER A 51 16.91 -5.67 11.74
CA SER A 51 17.30 -6.73 12.67
C SER A 51 18.49 -6.30 13.50
N ALA A 52 18.32 -6.24 14.82
CA ALA A 52 19.33 -5.75 15.74
C ALA A 52 19.33 -6.54 17.05
N ARG A 53 20.44 -6.45 17.78
CA ARG A 53 20.52 -6.90 19.17
C ARG A 53 20.14 -5.74 20.06
N LEU A 54 19.15 -5.97 20.92
CA LEU A 54 18.67 -4.97 21.86
C LEU A 54 19.33 -5.17 23.22
N ASN A 55 19.64 -4.05 23.87
CA ASN A 55 20.08 -4.06 25.26
C ASN A 55 18.89 -4.42 26.19
N ALA A 56 19.19 -4.70 27.45
CA ALA A 56 18.17 -5.09 28.43
C ALA A 56 17.13 -4.00 28.73
N GLU A 57 17.47 -2.72 28.57
CA GLU A 57 16.55 -1.61 28.80
C GLU A 57 15.51 -1.53 27.68
N ASP A 58 15.95 -1.57 26.42
CA ASP A 58 15.07 -1.57 25.25
C ASP A 58 14.17 -2.81 25.21
N CYS A 59 14.68 -3.99 25.57
CA CYS A 59 13.86 -5.20 25.70
C CYS A 59 12.74 -5.02 26.74
N ARG A 60 13.06 -4.48 27.93
CA ARG A 60 12.05 -4.23 28.98
C ARG A 60 11.04 -3.18 28.57
N ARG A 61 11.50 -2.08 27.95
CA ARG A 61 10.64 -0.99 27.45
C ARG A 61 9.68 -1.52 26.40
N LEU A 62 10.16 -2.24 25.40
CA LEU A 62 9.30 -2.83 24.37
C LEU A 62 8.33 -3.87 24.94
N ALA A 63 8.73 -4.67 25.92
CA ALA A 63 7.82 -5.60 26.59
C ALA A 63 6.68 -4.86 27.31
N GLN A 64 7.00 -3.77 28.03
CA GLN A 64 5.99 -2.94 28.70
C GLN A 64 5.05 -2.27 27.69
N LEU A 65 5.60 -1.74 26.59
CA LEU A 65 4.81 -1.11 25.53
C LEU A 65 3.89 -2.10 24.84
N TRP A 66 4.36 -3.33 24.60
CA TRP A 66 3.52 -4.41 24.08
C TRP A 66 2.34 -4.67 25.01
N PHE A 67 2.59 -4.82 26.32
CA PHE A 67 1.54 -5.10 27.30
C PHE A 67 0.52 -3.96 27.35
N ASN A 68 0.99 -2.71 27.42
CA ASN A 68 0.13 -1.53 27.42
C ASN A 68 -0.72 -1.42 26.14
N ALA A 69 -0.12 -1.69 24.99
CA ALA A 69 -0.81 -1.68 23.70
C ALA A 69 -1.85 -2.79 23.60
N PHE A 70 -1.50 -3.98 24.12
CA PHE A 70 -2.39 -5.13 24.17
C PHE A 70 -3.60 -4.85 25.05
N THR A 71 -3.39 -4.40 26.29
CA THR A 71 -4.47 -4.03 27.22
C THR A 71 -5.37 -2.94 26.64
N ALA A 72 -4.80 -1.87 26.07
CA ALA A 72 -5.59 -0.81 25.45
C ALA A 72 -6.41 -1.29 24.24
N SER A 73 -5.87 -2.26 23.48
CA SER A 73 -6.62 -2.89 22.38
C SER A 73 -7.71 -3.82 22.91
N GLU A 74 -7.44 -4.53 24.02
CA GLU A 74 -8.40 -5.40 24.69
C GLU A 74 -9.59 -4.63 25.22
N GLU A 75 -9.35 -3.49 25.87
CA GLU A 75 -10.40 -2.57 26.33
C GLU A 75 -11.26 -2.05 25.17
N SER A 76 -10.66 -1.83 23.99
CA SER A 76 -11.34 -1.27 22.82
C SER A 76 -12.21 -2.27 22.07
N ILE A 77 -11.83 -3.54 21.97
CA ILE A 77 -12.57 -4.54 21.16
C ILE A 77 -12.94 -5.83 21.86
N GLY A 78 -12.53 -6.01 23.12
CA GLY A 78 -12.73 -7.22 23.89
C GLY A 78 -11.72 -8.31 23.56
N ASN A 79 -11.32 -9.03 24.60
CA ASN A 79 -10.30 -10.08 24.60
C ASN A 79 -10.51 -11.13 23.49
N ALA A 80 -11.70 -11.69 23.36
CA ALA A 80 -11.97 -12.74 22.37
C ALA A 80 -11.75 -12.29 20.91
N LYS A 81 -12.14 -11.06 20.57
CA LYS A 81 -11.92 -10.48 19.24
C LYS A 81 -10.45 -10.12 19.05
N LEU A 82 -9.79 -9.64 20.10
CA LEU A 82 -8.35 -9.33 20.06
C LEU A 82 -7.53 -10.61 19.79
N PHE A 83 -7.78 -11.67 20.54
CA PHE A 83 -7.11 -12.96 20.33
C PHE A 83 -7.40 -13.53 18.95
N ALA A 84 -8.63 -13.45 18.44
CA ALA A 84 -8.93 -13.86 17.07
C ALA A 84 -8.15 -13.04 16.02
N LEU A 85 -7.84 -11.77 16.30
CA LEU A 85 -7.10 -10.88 15.40
C LEU A 85 -5.58 -11.01 15.49
N PHE A 86 -5.02 -11.45 16.63
CA PHE A 86 -3.57 -11.49 16.88
C PHE A 86 -3.01 -12.92 17.04
N PHE A 87 -3.87 -13.87 17.38
CA PHE A 87 -3.52 -15.26 17.68
C PHE A 87 -4.50 -16.24 17.02
N PRO A 88 -4.60 -16.24 15.67
CA PRO A 88 -5.50 -17.15 14.95
C PRO A 88 -5.15 -18.64 15.18
N ARG A 89 -3.95 -18.93 15.71
CA ARG A 89 -3.57 -20.23 16.29
C ARG A 89 -3.18 -20.02 17.75
N ALA A 90 -3.84 -20.77 18.64
CA ALA A 90 -3.70 -20.70 20.08
C ALA A 90 -2.31 -21.20 20.55
N SER A 91 -1.25 -20.39 20.43
CA SER A 91 0.03 -20.72 21.07
C SER A 91 1.16 -19.67 21.00
N ASN A 92 0.96 -18.45 20.47
CA ASN A 92 2.05 -17.47 20.51
C ASN A 92 1.97 -16.63 21.79
N PRO A 93 2.85 -16.84 22.78
CA PRO A 93 2.95 -15.94 23.93
C PRO A 93 3.37 -14.53 23.47
N PRO A 94 3.25 -13.51 24.35
CA PRO A 94 3.88 -12.22 24.10
C PRO A 94 5.32 -12.40 23.59
N PRO A 95 5.78 -11.58 22.63
CA PRO A 95 7.12 -11.70 22.08
C PRO A 95 8.14 -11.61 23.22
N GLN A 96 8.80 -12.74 23.52
CA GLN A 96 9.86 -12.79 24.50
C GLN A 96 11.11 -12.16 23.88
N LEU A 97 11.26 -10.85 24.06
CA LEU A 97 12.49 -10.14 23.69
C LEU A 97 13.56 -10.47 24.73
N VAL A 98 14.55 -11.27 24.31
CA VAL A 98 15.71 -11.62 25.14
C VAL A 98 16.84 -10.64 24.87
N PRO A 99 17.47 -10.04 25.91
CA PRO A 99 18.63 -9.18 25.72
C PRO A 99 19.74 -9.89 24.94
N GLU A 100 20.46 -9.15 24.08
CA GLU A 100 21.53 -9.67 23.21
C GLU A 100 21.11 -10.70 22.15
N GLN A 101 19.86 -11.17 22.18
CA GLN A 101 19.28 -11.94 21.08
C GLN A 101 18.89 -10.99 19.94
N ARG A 102 19.09 -11.46 18.70
CA ARG A 102 18.69 -10.69 17.52
C ARG A 102 17.16 -10.68 17.44
N ALA A 103 16.58 -9.49 17.46
CA ALA A 103 15.16 -9.24 17.20
C ALA A 103 14.99 -8.59 15.83
N SER A 104 13.87 -8.88 15.18
CA SER A 104 13.54 -8.34 13.85
C SER A 104 12.17 -7.65 13.83
N ALA A 105 12.03 -6.69 12.91
CA ALA A 105 10.76 -6.08 12.54
C ALA A 105 10.76 -5.81 11.02
N VAL A 106 9.57 -5.87 10.44
CA VAL A 106 9.32 -5.64 9.02
C VAL A 106 8.25 -4.57 8.89
N THR A 107 8.42 -3.63 7.97
CA THR A 107 7.44 -2.58 7.65
C THR A 107 7.58 -2.14 6.19
N ASP A 108 6.55 -1.52 5.63
CA ASP A 108 6.63 -0.95 4.29
C ASP A 108 7.39 0.37 4.33
N VAL A 109 8.19 0.67 3.30
CA VAL A 109 8.96 1.91 3.24
C VAL A 109 8.47 2.80 2.10
N TRP A 110 8.23 4.06 2.43
CA TRP A 110 7.91 5.11 1.49
C TRP A 110 9.14 5.49 0.68
N LEU A 111 9.25 4.94 -0.53
CA LEU A 111 10.41 5.14 -1.40
C LEU A 111 10.30 6.39 -2.28
N HIS A 112 9.11 6.96 -2.43
CA HIS A 112 8.91 8.16 -3.22
C HIS A 112 9.56 9.39 -2.57
N GLU A 113 9.97 10.35 -3.40
CA GLU A 113 10.33 11.68 -2.92
C GLU A 113 9.17 12.30 -2.15
N ARG A 114 9.46 13.31 -1.32
CA ARG A 114 8.49 13.88 -0.38
C ARG A 114 7.18 14.22 -1.10
N THR A 115 6.16 13.42 -0.82
CA THR A 115 4.87 13.41 -1.53
C THR A 115 3.78 13.16 -0.50
N ASP A 116 2.65 13.83 -0.70
CA ASP A 116 1.44 13.61 0.07
C ASP A 116 0.94 12.15 -0.09
N VAL A 117 1.05 11.36 0.98
CA VAL A 117 0.59 9.96 1.03
C VAL A 117 -0.92 9.87 0.87
N LEU A 118 -1.67 10.86 1.38
CA LEU A 118 -3.12 10.93 1.21
C LEU A 118 -3.50 11.15 -0.26
N ALA A 119 -2.77 12.03 -0.96
CA ALA A 119 -3.00 12.24 -2.41
C ALA A 119 -2.79 10.95 -3.22
N ARG A 120 -1.85 10.08 -2.80
CA ARG A 120 -1.58 8.78 -3.43
C ARG A 120 -2.65 7.73 -3.14
N LEU A 121 -3.23 7.73 -1.94
CA LEU A 121 -4.41 6.91 -1.64
C LEU A 121 -5.62 7.29 -2.49
N GLY A 122 -5.72 8.57 -2.88
CA GLY A 122 -6.73 9.08 -3.78
C GLY A 122 -8.08 9.32 -3.11
N VAL A 123 -9.14 9.33 -3.93
CA VAL A 123 -10.49 9.74 -3.51
C VAL A 123 -10.99 8.89 -2.34
N GLY A 124 -11.54 9.58 -1.34
CA GLY A 124 -12.16 8.99 -0.15
C GLY A 124 -11.21 8.74 1.03
N GLY A 125 -9.90 8.93 0.84
CA GLY A 125 -8.97 9.02 1.96
C GLY A 125 -9.22 10.27 2.81
N GLU A 126 -8.86 10.20 4.08
CA GLU A 126 -8.91 11.33 5.01
C GLU A 126 -7.69 11.32 5.93
N CYS A 127 -7.08 12.49 6.15
CA CYS A 127 -6.10 12.63 7.21
C CYS A 127 -6.84 12.80 8.54
N LEU A 128 -6.77 11.80 9.42
CA LEU A 128 -7.39 11.88 10.74
C LEU A 128 -6.53 12.68 11.71
N PHE A 129 -5.21 12.63 11.56
CA PHE A 129 -4.27 13.27 12.47
C PHE A 129 -2.87 13.38 11.83
N GLY A 130 -2.16 14.47 12.11
CA GLY A 130 -0.78 14.69 11.65
C GLY A 130 -0.68 15.24 10.22
N ASN A 131 0.47 15.03 9.59
CA ASN A 131 0.81 15.60 8.28
C ASN A 131 1.02 14.50 7.22
N PRO A 132 0.17 14.43 6.18
CA PRO A 132 0.28 13.39 5.16
C PRO A 132 1.47 13.59 4.21
N ASP A 133 2.09 14.78 4.19
CA ASP A 133 3.29 15.06 3.41
C ASP A 133 4.55 14.50 4.11
N LEU A 134 4.88 13.25 3.76
CA LEU A 134 5.96 12.49 4.39
C LEU A 134 7.24 12.44 3.54
N PRO A 135 8.43 12.52 4.18
CA PRO A 135 9.70 12.40 3.48
C PRO A 135 9.97 10.98 2.97
N ARG A 136 10.83 10.86 1.97
CA ARG A 136 11.41 9.57 1.54
C ARG A 136 12.07 8.83 2.71
N GLY A 137 11.85 7.53 2.79
CA GLY A 137 12.31 6.67 3.87
C GLY A 137 11.41 6.71 5.10
N SER A 138 10.21 7.29 4.99
CA SER A 138 9.16 7.11 6.01
C SER A 138 8.65 5.68 5.97
N ILE A 139 8.21 5.15 7.11
CA ILE A 139 7.65 3.80 7.18
C ILE A 139 6.12 3.86 7.11
N VAL A 140 5.48 2.83 6.60
CA VAL A 140 4.04 2.78 6.39
C VAL A 140 3.50 1.49 6.99
N GLU A 141 2.54 1.62 7.89
CA GLU A 141 1.76 0.51 8.42
C GLU A 141 0.32 0.62 7.96
N VAL A 142 -0.27 -0.50 7.57
CA VAL A 142 -1.66 -0.59 7.13
C VAL A 142 -2.43 -1.53 8.05
N SER A 143 -3.67 -1.18 8.39
CA SER A 143 -4.57 -2.04 9.16
C SER A 143 -6.01 -1.93 8.68
N VAL A 144 -6.66 -3.07 8.51
CA VAL A 144 -8.09 -3.14 8.12
C VAL A 144 -9.02 -2.80 9.28
N ASN A 145 -8.47 -2.69 10.49
CA ASN A 145 -9.25 -2.47 11.69
C ASN A 145 -8.59 -1.40 12.56
N GLY A 146 -9.27 -0.27 12.74
CA GLY A 146 -8.87 0.77 13.68
C GLY A 146 -8.67 0.26 15.11
N ALA A 147 -9.30 -0.85 15.49
CA ALA A 147 -9.06 -1.50 16.78
C ALA A 147 -7.63 -2.03 16.97
N ARG A 148 -6.90 -2.28 15.89
CA ARG A 148 -5.48 -2.68 15.94
C ARG A 148 -4.56 -1.47 16.12
N PHE A 149 -5.10 -0.25 16.29
CA PHE A 149 -4.31 0.98 16.34
C PHE A 149 -3.15 0.90 17.34
N TYR A 150 -3.42 0.52 18.60
CA TYR A 150 -2.36 0.47 19.62
C TYR A 150 -1.28 -0.57 19.28
N MET A 151 -1.68 -1.74 18.78
CA MET A 151 -0.73 -2.77 18.37
C MET A 151 0.07 -2.35 17.13
N LYS A 152 -0.52 -1.59 16.20
CA LYS A 152 0.21 -0.99 15.07
C LYS A 152 1.17 0.09 15.52
N CYS A 153 0.79 0.93 16.49
CA CYS A 153 1.72 1.87 17.11
C CYS A 153 2.91 1.15 17.77
N TYR A 154 2.65 0.04 18.46
CA TYR A 154 3.72 -0.83 18.99
C TYR A 154 4.63 -1.38 17.89
N GLN A 155 4.07 -1.86 16.76
CA GLN A 155 4.87 -2.37 15.64
C GLN A 155 5.80 -1.29 15.07
N ILE A 156 5.28 -0.08 14.87
CA ILE A 156 6.07 1.07 14.45
C ILE A 156 7.17 1.37 15.48
N GLU A 157 6.82 1.48 16.76
CA GLU A 157 7.78 1.77 17.85
C GLU A 157 8.89 0.71 17.96
N LYS A 158 8.55 -0.58 17.77
CA LYS A 158 9.51 -1.69 17.71
C LYS A 158 10.47 -1.49 16.53
N PHE A 159 9.95 -1.19 15.35
CA PHE A 159 10.76 -0.92 14.16
C PHE A 159 11.70 0.28 14.40
N LEU A 160 11.18 1.39 14.92
CA LEU A 160 11.96 2.59 15.23
C LEU A 160 13.09 2.29 16.23
N THR A 161 12.79 1.52 17.28
CA THR A 161 13.78 1.12 18.29
C THR A 161 14.89 0.27 17.68
N LEU A 162 14.55 -0.72 16.85
CA LEU A 162 15.53 -1.56 16.16
C LEU A 162 16.35 -0.72 15.17
N ALA A 163 15.72 0.14 14.37
CA ALA A 163 16.41 1.02 13.44
C ALA A 163 17.41 1.95 14.16
N GLN A 164 17.00 2.58 15.26
CA GLN A 164 17.86 3.46 16.05
C GLN A 164 19.06 2.72 16.64
N SER A 165 18.87 1.48 17.12
CA SER A 165 19.97 0.64 17.62
C SER A 165 21.01 0.29 16.55
N MET A 166 20.63 0.33 15.27
CA MET A 166 21.53 0.16 14.12
C MET A 166 22.12 1.48 13.61
N GLY A 167 21.81 2.63 14.24
CA GLY A 167 22.15 3.95 13.72
C GLY A 167 21.36 4.36 12.48
N ARG A 168 20.28 3.64 12.13
CA ARG A 168 19.39 3.99 11.01
C ARG A 168 18.37 5.03 11.49
N ARG A 169 18.25 6.14 10.77
CA ARG A 169 17.28 7.20 11.07
C ARG A 169 16.03 7.05 10.20
N VAL A 170 14.90 6.72 10.84
CA VAL A 170 13.58 6.78 10.21
C VAL A 170 13.09 8.24 10.25
N ARG A 171 12.64 8.76 9.11
CA ARG A 171 12.33 10.19 8.94
C ARG A 171 10.86 10.53 9.11
N GLY A 172 9.98 9.54 9.05
CA GLY A 172 8.56 9.70 9.28
C GLY A 172 7.83 8.37 9.33
N ALA A 173 6.55 8.40 9.67
CA ALA A 173 5.71 7.21 9.70
C ALA A 173 4.26 7.53 9.33
N ALA A 174 3.62 6.66 8.55
CA ALA A 174 2.19 6.68 8.29
C ALA A 174 1.54 5.44 8.90
N LEU A 175 0.39 5.62 9.54
CA LEU A 175 -0.51 4.54 9.88
C LEU A 175 -1.82 4.73 9.11
N ILE A 176 -2.16 3.74 8.27
CA ILE A 176 -3.36 3.79 7.42
C ILE A 176 -4.35 2.78 7.98
N ILE A 177 -5.51 3.27 8.39
CA ILE A 177 -6.56 2.45 8.98
C ILE A 177 -7.83 2.44 8.13
N ASN A 178 -8.46 1.28 8.10
CA ASN A 178 -9.86 1.15 7.73
C ASN A 178 -10.73 1.10 8.99
N LYS A 179 -11.99 1.53 8.83
CA LYS A 179 -13.01 1.67 9.91
C LYS A 179 -12.52 2.58 11.05
N LYS A 180 -12.93 3.85 11.00
CA LYS A 180 -12.65 4.81 12.08
C LYS A 180 -13.19 4.25 13.41
N HIS A 181 -12.33 4.09 14.41
CA HIS A 181 -12.81 3.85 15.77
C HIS A 181 -13.27 5.21 16.32
N ILE A 182 -14.59 5.44 16.31
CA ILE A 182 -15.21 6.74 16.61
C ILE A 182 -14.78 7.25 17.99
N GLU A 183 -14.58 6.35 18.97
CA GLU A 183 -14.21 6.71 20.33
C GLU A 183 -12.74 7.12 20.51
N CYS A 184 -11.87 6.78 19.55
CA CYS A 184 -10.45 7.13 19.62
C CYS A 184 -10.12 8.44 18.89
N TYR A 185 -11.07 9.02 18.15
CA TYR A 185 -10.82 10.20 17.32
C TYR A 185 -10.24 11.39 18.10
N SER A 186 -10.76 11.65 19.29
CA SER A 186 -10.25 12.71 20.19
C SER A 186 -9.03 12.31 21.01
N ARG A 187 -8.60 11.04 20.93
CA ARG A 187 -7.60 10.43 21.83
C ARG A 187 -6.33 9.98 21.12
N TRP A 188 -6.21 10.15 19.80
CA TRP A 188 -5.02 9.73 19.06
C TRP A 188 -3.73 10.34 19.59
N GLY A 189 -3.69 11.66 19.79
CA GLY A 189 -2.51 12.34 20.35
C GLY A 189 -2.10 11.79 21.72
N GLU A 190 -3.05 11.60 22.63
CA GLU A 190 -2.78 11.01 23.95
C GLU A 190 -2.33 9.55 23.87
N ALA A 191 -2.86 8.79 22.92
CA ALA A 191 -2.46 7.43 22.67
C ALA A 191 -1.00 7.34 22.16
N LEU A 192 -0.59 8.28 21.31
CA LEU A 192 0.78 8.35 20.78
C LEU A 192 1.81 8.69 21.85
N LYS A 193 1.47 9.51 22.86
CA LYS A 193 2.37 9.80 24.00
C LYS A 193 2.85 8.55 24.74
N LYS A 194 2.13 7.43 24.62
CA LYS A 194 2.54 6.14 25.20
C LYS A 194 3.71 5.51 24.43
N PHE A 195 4.02 5.95 23.22
CA PHE A 195 5.04 5.41 22.32
C PHE A 195 6.11 6.49 22.06
N PRO A 196 7.24 6.49 22.80
CA PRO A 196 8.17 7.62 22.82
C PRO A 196 8.74 8.02 21.45
N LEU A 197 9.20 7.05 20.65
CA LEU A 197 9.80 7.35 19.34
C LEU A 197 8.73 7.79 18.34
N LEU A 198 7.56 7.18 18.38
CA LEU A 198 6.44 7.56 17.55
C LEU A 198 5.91 8.97 17.90
N HIS A 199 5.82 9.29 19.19
CA HIS A 199 5.47 10.63 19.68
C HIS A 199 6.49 11.67 19.22
N HIS A 200 7.78 11.35 19.27
CA HIS A 200 8.82 12.23 18.73
C HIS A 200 8.67 12.48 17.21
N LEU A 201 8.26 11.49 16.42
CA LEU A 201 7.92 11.72 15.00
C LEU A 201 6.72 12.66 14.85
N GLN A 202 5.72 12.53 15.72
CA GLN A 202 4.55 13.41 15.75
C GLN A 202 4.90 14.85 16.12
N ASP A 203 5.77 15.07 17.12
CA ASP A 203 6.22 16.42 17.51
C ASP A 203 7.04 17.10 16.40
N ASN A 204 7.75 16.31 15.60
CA ASN A 204 8.46 16.78 14.41
C ASN A 204 7.58 16.85 13.15
N ASN A 205 6.26 16.77 13.30
CA ASN A 205 5.29 16.82 12.20
C ASN A 205 5.58 15.81 11.06
N SER A 206 6.13 14.65 11.43
CA SER A 206 6.58 13.58 10.53
C SER A 206 5.84 12.27 10.80
N PHE A 207 4.67 12.35 11.44
CA PHE A 207 3.74 11.25 11.60
C PHE A 207 2.38 11.62 11.03
N CYS A 208 1.69 10.65 10.42
CA CYS A 208 0.28 10.80 10.08
C CYS A 208 -0.53 9.52 10.33
N LEU A 209 -1.80 9.73 10.71
CA LEU A 209 -2.82 8.72 10.77
C LEU A 209 -3.84 9.01 9.67
N LEU A 210 -3.94 8.11 8.71
CA LEU A 210 -4.84 8.23 7.58
C LEU A 210 -5.96 7.21 7.70
N PHE A 211 -7.16 7.63 7.33
CA PHE A 211 -8.27 6.75 7.07
C PHE A 211 -8.39 6.53 5.58
N TRP A 212 -8.55 5.28 5.16
CA TRP A 212 -8.96 4.98 3.80
C TRP A 212 -10.07 3.93 3.80
N PRO A 213 -11.28 4.25 3.33
CA PRO A 213 -12.41 3.36 3.41
C PRO A 213 -12.25 2.20 2.43
N HIS A 214 -12.55 0.99 2.90
CA HIS A 214 -12.74 -0.20 2.05
C HIS A 214 -13.84 -0.02 0.98
N SER A 215 -14.69 1.00 1.15
CA SER A 215 -15.90 1.27 0.38
C SER A 215 -15.84 2.52 -0.50
N VAL A 216 -14.66 3.06 -0.84
CA VAL A 216 -14.54 3.69 -2.17
C VAL A 216 -14.63 2.52 -3.13
N SER A 217 -15.88 2.17 -3.39
CA SER A 217 -16.31 0.85 -3.76
C SER A 217 -15.42 0.32 -4.86
N MET A 218 -14.92 -0.91 -4.71
CA MET A 218 -14.38 -1.63 -5.85
C MET A 218 -15.30 -1.50 -7.06
N ILE A 219 -16.63 -1.36 -6.85
CA ILE A 219 -17.63 -1.03 -7.86
C ILE A 219 -17.42 0.38 -8.41
N ARG A 220 -17.22 1.45 -7.63
CA ARG A 220 -16.92 2.79 -8.19
C ARG A 220 -15.57 2.85 -8.90
N PHE A 221 -14.59 2.08 -8.45
CA PHE A 221 -13.31 1.94 -9.15
C PHE A 221 -13.44 1.09 -10.41
N GLN A 222 -14.25 0.01 -10.38
CA GLN A 222 -14.60 -0.81 -11.54
C GLN A 222 -15.47 -0.03 -12.52
N ASP A 223 -16.39 0.79 -12.06
CA ASP A 223 -17.21 1.70 -12.86
C ASP A 223 -16.29 2.74 -13.50
N ALA A 224 -15.38 3.37 -12.74
CA ALA A 224 -14.40 4.29 -13.31
C ALA A 224 -13.38 3.62 -14.26
N LEU A 225 -13.07 2.34 -14.05
CA LEU A 225 -12.26 1.55 -14.99
C LEU A 225 -13.08 1.19 -16.23
N LYS A 226 -14.35 0.82 -16.07
CA LYS A 226 -15.27 0.47 -17.15
C LYS A 226 -15.60 1.69 -18.01
N ASP A 227 -15.84 2.85 -17.39
CA ASP A 227 -16.03 4.12 -18.09
C ASP A 227 -14.78 4.50 -18.90
N LYS A 228 -13.58 4.17 -18.40
CA LYS A 228 -12.34 4.35 -19.14
C LYS A 228 -12.17 3.35 -20.29
N ASP A 229 -12.52 2.08 -20.07
CA ASP A 229 -12.46 1.06 -21.10
C ASP A 229 -13.48 1.35 -22.22
N ASP A 230 -14.69 1.79 -21.86
CA ASP A 230 -15.72 2.21 -22.81
C ASP A 230 -15.25 3.45 -23.60
N ALA A 231 -14.69 4.46 -22.92
CA ALA A 231 -14.14 5.64 -23.61
C ALA A 231 -12.91 5.33 -24.49
N LEU A 232 -12.11 4.32 -24.14
CA LEU A 232 -11.02 3.84 -24.98
C LEU A 232 -11.56 3.08 -26.20
N LYS A 233 -12.61 2.28 -26.01
CA LYS A 233 -13.26 1.56 -27.10
C LYS A 233 -13.92 2.51 -28.11
N ASP A 234 -14.58 3.55 -27.62
CA ASP A 234 -15.14 4.61 -28.48
C ASP A 234 -14.05 5.30 -29.31
N LYS A 235 -12.89 5.57 -28.70
CA LYS A 235 -11.74 6.13 -29.43
C LYS A 235 -11.14 5.16 -30.45
N ASP A 236 -11.07 3.87 -30.13
CA ASP A 236 -10.61 2.85 -31.06
C ASP A 236 -11.54 2.72 -32.27
N ASP A 237 -12.85 2.81 -32.07
CA ASP A 237 -13.82 2.79 -33.16
C ASP A 237 -13.77 4.10 -33.97
N GLU A 238 -13.62 5.27 -33.34
CA GLU A 238 -13.38 6.54 -34.06
C GLU A 238 -12.08 6.51 -34.88
N LEU A 239 -11.04 5.83 -34.38
CA LEU A 239 -9.79 5.65 -35.12
C LEU A 239 -9.96 4.72 -36.32
N LYS A 240 -10.76 3.65 -36.20
CA LYS A 240 -11.08 2.77 -37.35
C LYS A 240 -11.85 3.51 -38.43
N ASP A 241 -12.86 4.30 -38.05
CA ASP A 241 -13.65 5.08 -39.01
C ASP A 241 -12.76 6.06 -39.78
N LYS A 242 -11.80 6.69 -39.08
CA LYS A 242 -10.80 7.56 -39.73
C LYS A 242 -9.85 6.79 -40.64
N ASP A 243 -9.47 5.57 -40.27
CA ASP A 243 -8.60 4.72 -41.10
C ASP A 243 -9.31 4.28 -42.38
N ASP A 244 -10.61 3.93 -42.29
CA ASP A 244 -11.44 3.61 -43.44
C ASP A 244 -11.66 4.84 -44.35
N GLU A 245 -11.92 6.02 -43.78
CA GLU A 245 -12.04 7.27 -44.56
C GLU A 245 -10.72 7.63 -45.27
N LEU A 246 -9.58 7.41 -44.61
CA LEU A 246 -8.27 7.60 -45.24
C LEU A 246 -8.04 6.61 -46.38
N LYS A 247 -8.48 5.37 -46.22
CA LYS A 247 -8.37 4.34 -47.26
C LYS A 247 -9.25 4.65 -48.48
N ASP A 248 -10.48 5.10 -48.27
CA ASP A 248 -11.36 5.54 -49.36
C ASP A 248 -10.78 6.74 -50.11
N LYS A 249 -10.17 7.69 -49.40
CA LYS A 249 -9.47 8.82 -50.02
C LYS A 249 -8.24 8.36 -50.80
N ASP A 250 -7.48 7.40 -50.28
CA ASP A 250 -6.33 6.85 -51.00
C ASP A 250 -6.76 6.13 -52.28
N ASP A 251 -7.82 5.32 -52.21
CA ASP A 251 -8.42 4.67 -53.37
C ASP A 251 -8.92 5.69 -54.40
N GLU A 252 -9.54 6.79 -53.97
CA GLU A 252 -9.97 7.88 -54.85
C GLU A 252 -8.79 8.58 -55.52
N ILE A 253 -7.71 8.84 -54.78
CA ILE A 253 -6.47 9.43 -55.30
C ILE A 253 -5.85 8.49 -56.33
N GLN A 254 -5.75 7.19 -56.05
CA GLN A 254 -5.22 6.19 -56.98
C GLN A 254 -6.06 6.11 -58.26
N ARG A 255 -7.39 6.15 -58.17
CA ARG A 255 -8.27 6.19 -59.36
C ARG A 255 -8.06 7.45 -60.19
N LYS A 256 -7.94 8.62 -59.55
CA LYS A 256 -7.68 9.89 -60.24
C LYS A 256 -6.30 9.91 -60.91
N ALA A 257 -5.28 9.36 -60.26
CA ALA A 257 -3.95 9.22 -60.82
C ALA A 257 -3.98 8.32 -62.07
N ALA A 258 -4.56 7.12 -61.98
CA ALA A 258 -4.69 6.20 -63.11
C ALA A 258 -5.49 6.79 -64.29
N HIS A 259 -6.53 7.57 -64.01
CA HIS A 259 -7.29 8.27 -65.05
C HIS A 259 -6.45 9.36 -65.74
N ASN A 260 -5.66 10.12 -64.98
CA ASN A 260 -4.77 11.13 -65.55
C ASN A 260 -3.67 10.50 -66.41
N ASP A 261 -3.06 9.40 -65.95
CA ASP A 261 -2.05 8.68 -66.74
C ASP A 261 -2.62 8.20 -68.09
N ALA A 262 -3.84 7.65 -68.09
CA ALA A 262 -4.53 7.24 -69.32
C ALA A 262 -4.86 8.43 -70.25
N ALA A 263 -5.18 9.60 -69.68
CA ALA A 263 -5.42 10.82 -70.43
C ALA A 263 -4.12 11.40 -71.04
N GLU A 264 -2.98 11.29 -70.35
CA GLU A 264 -1.68 11.70 -70.88
C GLU A 264 -1.21 10.78 -72.02
N ASP A 265 -1.44 9.47 -71.90
CA ASP A 265 -1.12 8.50 -72.95
C ASP A 265 -1.94 8.78 -74.23
N THR A 266 -3.25 8.98 -74.10
CA THR A 266 -4.13 9.32 -75.24
C THR A 266 -3.77 10.67 -75.86
N PHE A 267 -3.44 11.69 -75.07
CA PHE A 267 -3.00 12.99 -75.59
C PHE A 267 -1.66 12.91 -76.33
N SER A 268 -0.74 12.07 -75.84
CA SER A 268 0.56 11.81 -76.48
C SER A 268 0.42 11.07 -77.80
N GLU A 269 -0.56 10.17 -77.91
CA GLU A 269 -0.88 9.46 -79.15
C GLU A 269 -1.48 10.40 -80.22
N VAL A 270 -2.38 11.30 -79.83
CA VAL A 270 -2.95 12.32 -80.74
C VAL A 270 -1.88 13.27 -81.28
N LYS A 271 -0.86 13.64 -80.49
CA LYS A 271 0.25 14.49 -80.95
C LYS A 271 1.21 13.82 -81.94
N ARG A 272 1.17 12.49 -82.09
CA ARG A 272 2.01 11.74 -83.04
C ARG A 272 1.40 11.65 -84.44
N PHE A 273 0.14 12.02 -84.62
CA PHE A 273 -0.55 12.16 -85.91
C PHE A 273 -0.49 13.60 -86.41
#